data_AF-A0A524CMQ8-F1
#
_entry.id   AF-A0A524CMQ8-F1
#
_cell.length_a   1.000
_cell.length_b   1.000
_cell.length_c   1.000
_cell.angle_alpha   90.00
_cell.angle_beta   90.00
_cell.angle_gamma   90.00
#
_symmetry.space_group_name_H-M   'P 1'
#
loop_
_entity.id
_entity.type
_entity.pdbx_description
1 polymer ?
#
loop_
_entity_poly.entity_id
_entity_poly.type
_entity_poly.pdbx_seq_one_letter_code
_entity_poly.pdbx_strand_id
1 'polypeptide(L)'
;MLLDESFRFFDYWDALEYGLYFIIIGYYALLFFYFLLMRFRTSKKMYWLFFSLLFLCLALGRFFFQVYYFFVPELKGDVSNSELILQLMLYYKLATFFSWLGIACALGILGILLFPPDITESKEEPKKILGRITLTEDLKLLFRLLFIIIPIIIGILVLFLPDAYFMDPDIHEQYNSNVDLVVITFGEWSYPVGRFILNLVLLPIFIAIIPFLFLYLAWKTFGVLRKSYLLNGVGFLIYYAGRLLQGVFEIFGWLHVRAVAPPLLILGALLLLVIANNYEQLK
;
A
#
# COMPACT_ATOMS: atom_id res chain seq x y z
N MET A 1 -0.97 -25.92 -30.43
CA MET A 1 -1.70 -24.86 -31.16
C MET A 1 -2.78 -24.19 -30.29
N LEU A 2 -2.59 -24.09 -28.97
CA LEU A 2 -3.54 -23.46 -28.02
C LEU A 2 -2.89 -22.32 -27.20
N LEU A 3 -1.64 -21.96 -27.50
CA LEU A 3 -0.86 -20.93 -26.81
C LEU A 3 -0.27 -19.88 -27.77
N ASP A 4 -0.46 -20.02 -29.08
CA ASP A 4 0.15 -19.11 -30.07
C ASP A 4 -0.63 -17.78 -30.25
N GLU A 5 -1.84 -17.65 -29.70
CA GLU A 5 -2.67 -16.44 -29.87
C GLU A 5 -3.09 -15.74 -28.56
N SER A 6 -2.70 -16.25 -27.39
CA SER A 6 -3.33 -15.84 -26.12
C SER A 6 -2.80 -14.54 -25.50
N PHE A 7 -1.63 -14.03 -25.92
CA PHE A 7 -1.09 -12.76 -25.42
C PHE A 7 -0.36 -12.02 -26.54
N ARG A 8 -0.86 -10.83 -26.91
CA ARG A 8 -0.35 -10.01 -28.02
C ARG A 8 0.64 -8.94 -27.56
N PHE A 9 0.58 -8.51 -26.30
CA PHE A 9 1.39 -7.42 -25.75
C PHE A 9 2.21 -7.83 -24.51
N PHE A 10 2.36 -9.14 -24.27
CA PHE A 10 2.99 -9.67 -23.06
C PHE A 10 4.42 -10.15 -23.35
N ASP A 11 5.42 -9.33 -23.02
CA ASP A 11 6.83 -9.69 -23.21
C ASP A 11 7.35 -10.62 -22.11
N TYR A 12 8.53 -11.22 -22.34
CA TYR A 12 9.22 -12.04 -21.32
C TYR A 12 9.42 -11.29 -19.99
N TRP A 13 9.77 -10.01 -20.06
CA TRP A 13 9.99 -9.18 -18.86
C TRP A 13 8.68 -8.87 -18.14
N ASP A 14 7.57 -8.74 -18.87
CA ASP A 14 6.24 -8.58 -18.31
C ASP A 14 5.78 -9.85 -17.60
N ALA A 15 6.07 -11.02 -18.19
CA ALA A 15 5.83 -12.32 -17.57
C ALA A 15 6.58 -12.48 -16.24
N LEU A 16 7.84 -12.03 -16.20
CA LEU A 16 8.66 -12.07 -15.01
C LEU A 16 8.12 -11.08 -13.94
N GLU A 17 7.84 -9.83 -14.31
CA GLU A 17 7.26 -8.83 -13.41
C GLU A 17 5.93 -9.35 -12.82
N TYR A 18 5.05 -9.88 -13.67
CA TYR A 18 3.79 -10.49 -13.25
C TYR A 18 4.01 -11.63 -12.27
N GLY A 19 4.88 -12.58 -12.60
CA GLY A 19 5.17 -13.74 -11.76
C GLY A 19 5.64 -13.33 -10.37
N LEU A 20 6.57 -12.37 -10.28
CA LEU A 20 7.06 -11.86 -8.99
C LEU A 20 5.97 -11.14 -8.19
N TYR A 21 5.14 -10.31 -8.83
CA TYR A 21 4.02 -9.66 -8.15
C TYR A 21 2.93 -10.65 -7.71
N PHE A 22 2.72 -11.73 -8.45
CA PHE A 22 1.80 -12.78 -8.05
C PHE A 22 2.29 -13.53 -6.81
N ILE A 23 3.60 -13.80 -6.71
CA ILE A 23 4.22 -14.32 -5.49
C ILE A 23 4.01 -13.35 -4.32
N ILE A 24 4.19 -12.05 -4.53
CA ILE A 24 3.92 -11.02 -3.52
C ILE A 24 2.46 -11.06 -3.04
N ILE A 25 1.50 -11.17 -3.96
CA ILE A 25 0.06 -11.29 -3.63
C ILE A 25 -0.18 -12.53 -2.77
N GLY A 26 0.39 -13.68 -3.16
CA GLY A 26 0.32 -14.91 -2.39
C GLY A 26 0.90 -14.75 -0.98
N TYR A 27 2.01 -14.03 -0.86
CA TYR A 27 2.65 -13.76 0.43
C TYR A 27 1.81 -12.83 1.32
N TYR A 28 1.18 -11.80 0.76
CA TYR A 28 0.22 -10.97 1.49
C TYR A 28 -0.97 -11.81 1.99
N ALA A 29 -1.53 -12.69 1.14
CA ALA A 29 -2.62 -13.56 1.54
C ALA A 29 -2.21 -14.50 2.70
N LEU A 30 -1.00 -15.07 2.63
CA LEU A 30 -0.45 -15.89 3.71
C LEU A 30 -0.32 -15.09 5.01
N LEU A 31 0.19 -13.86 4.94
CA LEU A 31 0.30 -12.98 6.11
C LEU A 31 -1.07 -12.59 6.66
N PHE A 32 -2.05 -12.31 5.81
CA PHE A 32 -3.42 -12.06 6.22
C PHE A 32 -3.96 -13.21 7.08
N PHE A 33 -3.86 -14.45 6.59
CA PHE A 33 -4.32 -15.63 7.34
C PHE A 33 -3.50 -15.88 8.60
N TYR A 34 -2.18 -15.70 8.57
CA TYR A 34 -1.33 -15.81 9.74
C TYR A 34 -1.77 -14.85 10.86
N PHE A 35 -1.90 -13.55 10.56
CA PHE A 35 -2.32 -12.56 11.55
C PHE A 35 -3.78 -12.75 11.99
N LEU A 36 -4.67 -13.18 11.09
CA LEU A 36 -6.08 -13.42 11.43
C LEU A 36 -6.23 -14.63 12.36
N LEU A 37 -5.73 -15.80 11.91
CA LEU A 37 -6.03 -17.09 12.52
C LEU A 37 -5.11 -17.40 13.69
N MET A 38 -3.82 -17.05 13.60
CA MET A 38 -2.85 -17.39 14.64
C MET A 38 -2.74 -16.29 15.70
N ARG A 39 -2.78 -15.01 15.30
CA ARG A 39 -2.57 -13.88 16.23
C ARG A 39 -3.86 -13.29 16.76
N PHE A 40 -4.73 -12.81 15.89
CA PHE A 40 -5.94 -12.12 16.30
C PHE A 40 -6.93 -13.08 16.98
N ARG A 41 -7.16 -14.28 16.41
CA ARG A 41 -8.05 -15.27 17.03
C ARG A 41 -7.65 -15.62 18.46
N THR A 42 -6.35 -15.75 18.72
CA THR A 42 -5.78 -16.15 20.01
C THR A 42 -5.74 -15.00 21.02
N SER A 43 -5.27 -13.83 20.61
CA SER A 43 -5.04 -12.70 21.53
C SER A 43 -6.20 -11.70 21.61
N LYS A 44 -7.10 -11.69 20.63
CA LYS A 44 -8.22 -10.74 20.47
C LYS A 44 -7.83 -9.26 20.47
N LYS A 45 -6.52 -8.94 20.37
CA LYS A 45 -6.06 -7.55 20.35
C LYS A 45 -6.31 -6.92 18.99
N MET A 46 -6.95 -5.75 18.98
CA MET A 46 -7.39 -5.07 17.75
C MET A 46 -6.24 -4.75 16.79
N TYR A 47 -5.02 -4.46 17.27
CA TYR A 47 -3.90 -4.18 16.36
C TYR A 47 -3.55 -5.36 15.43
N TRP A 48 -3.76 -6.61 15.87
CA TRP A 48 -3.55 -7.77 15.01
C TRP A 48 -4.61 -7.90 13.92
N LEU A 49 -5.85 -7.49 14.21
CA LEU A 49 -6.90 -7.43 13.20
C LEU A 49 -6.54 -6.40 12.12
N PHE A 50 -6.07 -5.21 12.53
CA PHE A 50 -5.60 -4.20 11.57
C PHE A 50 -4.40 -4.69 10.75
N PHE A 51 -3.45 -5.43 11.35
CA PHE A 51 -2.36 -6.07 10.59
C PHE A 51 -2.87 -7.08 9.56
N SER A 52 -3.85 -7.89 9.95
CA SER A 52 -4.46 -8.84 9.02
C SER A 52 -5.13 -8.09 7.86
N LEU A 53 -6.03 -7.16 8.15
CA LEU A 53 -6.75 -6.38 7.14
C LEU A 53 -5.82 -5.55 6.24
N LEU A 54 -4.71 -5.04 6.79
CA LEU A 54 -3.65 -4.38 6.01
C LEU A 54 -3.17 -5.29 4.88
N PHE A 55 -2.78 -6.52 5.18
CA PHE A 55 -2.27 -7.44 4.14
C PHE A 55 -3.34 -7.88 3.16
N LEU A 56 -4.60 -8.02 3.59
CA LEU A 56 -5.71 -8.26 2.67
C LEU A 56 -5.90 -7.10 1.69
N CYS A 57 -5.87 -5.87 2.18
CA CYS A 57 -6.02 -4.68 1.34
C CYS A 57 -4.85 -4.52 0.38
N LEU A 58 -3.61 -4.79 0.83
CA LEU A 58 -2.43 -4.79 -0.05
C LEU A 58 -2.49 -5.89 -1.13
N ALA A 59 -3.01 -7.08 -0.79
CA ALA A 59 -3.23 -8.16 -1.76
C ALA A 59 -4.24 -7.75 -2.84
N LEU A 60 -5.42 -7.26 -2.43
CA LEU A 60 -6.46 -6.82 -3.36
C LEU A 60 -6.00 -5.64 -4.21
N GLY A 61 -5.37 -4.63 -3.60
CA GLY A 61 -4.81 -3.50 -4.32
C GLY A 61 -3.80 -3.93 -5.37
N ARG A 62 -2.90 -4.88 -5.04
CA ARG A 62 -1.95 -5.40 -6.02
C ARG A 62 -2.56 -6.28 -7.09
N PHE A 63 -3.56 -7.09 -6.75
CA PHE A 63 -4.29 -7.85 -7.75
C PHE A 63 -4.93 -6.93 -8.80
N PHE A 64 -5.61 -5.87 -8.39
CA PHE A 64 -6.23 -4.93 -9.34
C PHE A 64 -5.20 -4.14 -10.15
N PHE A 65 -4.06 -3.75 -9.57
CA PHE A 65 -2.96 -3.18 -10.37
C PHE A 65 -2.43 -4.15 -11.41
N GLN A 66 -2.35 -5.44 -11.08
CA GLN A 66 -1.89 -6.46 -12.01
C GLN A 66 -2.85 -6.63 -13.19
N VAL A 67 -4.16 -6.63 -12.91
CA VAL A 67 -5.18 -6.64 -13.97
C VAL A 67 -5.06 -5.39 -14.85
N TYR A 68 -4.93 -4.21 -14.23
CA TYR A 68 -4.77 -2.93 -14.93
C TYR A 68 -3.55 -2.91 -15.87
N TYR A 69 -2.38 -3.34 -15.39
CA TYR A 69 -1.13 -3.23 -16.16
C TYR A 69 -0.96 -4.32 -17.22
N PHE A 70 -1.49 -5.54 -16.99
CA PHE A 70 -1.13 -6.70 -17.82
C PHE A 70 -2.30 -7.38 -18.51
N PHE A 71 -3.52 -7.30 -17.97
CA PHE A 71 -4.67 -8.01 -18.54
C PHE A 71 -5.57 -7.10 -19.38
N VAL A 72 -5.83 -5.88 -18.93
CA VAL A 72 -6.70 -4.96 -19.68
C VAL A 72 -6.08 -4.55 -21.03
N PRO A 73 -4.76 -4.26 -21.15
CA PRO A 73 -4.15 -3.92 -22.44
C PRO A 73 -4.26 -5.04 -23.49
N GLU A 74 -4.33 -6.30 -23.07
CA GLU A 74 -4.47 -7.46 -23.97
C GLU A 74 -5.81 -7.51 -24.69
N LEU A 75 -6.83 -6.83 -24.16
CA LEU A 75 -8.15 -6.73 -24.80
C LEU A 75 -8.15 -5.77 -26.00
N LYS A 76 -7.04 -5.08 -26.26
CA LYS A 76 -6.90 -4.15 -27.38
C LYS A 76 -7.10 -4.90 -28.71
N GLY A 77 -8.06 -4.40 -29.50
CA GLY A 77 -8.43 -4.99 -30.78
C GLY A 77 -9.63 -5.96 -30.70
N ASP A 78 -9.95 -6.46 -29.51
CA ASP A 78 -11.10 -7.33 -29.28
C ASP A 78 -12.31 -6.56 -28.74
N VAL A 79 -12.08 -5.47 -28.02
CA VAL A 79 -13.12 -4.55 -27.52
C VAL A 79 -12.96 -3.12 -28.07
N SER A 80 -14.03 -2.33 -27.97
CA SER A 80 -13.98 -0.90 -28.34
C SER A 80 -13.04 -0.11 -27.43
N ASN A 81 -12.37 0.93 -27.97
CA ASN A 81 -11.46 1.77 -27.18
C ASN A 81 -12.13 2.40 -25.96
N SER A 82 -13.40 2.83 -26.08
CA SER A 82 -14.17 3.39 -24.97
C SER A 82 -14.38 2.39 -23.84
N GLU A 83 -14.65 1.13 -24.17
CA GLU A 83 -14.84 0.08 -23.18
C GLU A 83 -13.52 -0.30 -22.49
N LEU A 84 -12.44 -0.38 -23.26
CA LEU A 84 -11.10 -0.63 -22.74
C LEU A 84 -10.68 0.45 -21.73
N ILE A 85 -10.91 1.72 -22.05
CA ILE A 85 -10.64 2.86 -21.16
C ILE A 85 -11.44 2.75 -19.87
N LEU A 86 -12.74 2.43 -19.96
CA LEU A 86 -13.59 2.25 -18.78
C LEU A 86 -13.08 1.13 -17.87
N GLN A 87 -12.64 0.01 -18.45
CA GLN A 87 -12.06 -1.08 -17.68
C GLN A 87 -10.73 -0.67 -17.03
N LEU A 88 -9.83 0.00 -17.77
CA LEU A 88 -8.57 0.52 -17.23
C LEU A 88 -8.83 1.42 -16.02
N MET A 89 -9.74 2.38 -16.14
CA MET A 89 -10.03 3.33 -15.07
C MET A 89 -10.70 2.66 -13.87
N LEU A 90 -11.61 1.72 -14.11
CA LEU A 90 -12.24 0.95 -13.04
C LEU A 90 -11.19 0.18 -12.21
N TYR A 91 -10.32 -0.58 -12.86
CA TYR A 91 -9.29 -1.36 -12.17
C TYR A 91 -8.25 -0.49 -11.47
N TYR A 92 -7.85 0.63 -12.08
CA TYR A 92 -6.97 1.61 -11.44
C TYR A 92 -7.59 2.20 -10.16
N LYS A 93 -8.87 2.60 -10.22
CA LYS A 93 -9.60 3.18 -9.08
C LYS A 93 -9.77 2.16 -7.96
N LEU A 94 -10.14 0.92 -8.27
CA LEU A 94 -10.22 -0.17 -7.29
C LEU A 94 -8.87 -0.44 -6.65
N ALA A 95 -7.80 -0.54 -7.45
CA ALA A 95 -6.45 -0.76 -6.94
C ALA A 95 -6.01 0.34 -5.95
N THR A 96 -6.32 1.59 -6.30
CA THR A 96 -6.00 2.77 -5.49
C THR A 96 -6.84 2.81 -4.22
N PHE A 97 -8.14 2.52 -4.31
CA PHE A 97 -9.04 2.42 -3.15
C PHE A 97 -8.54 1.41 -2.12
N PHE A 98 -8.23 0.17 -2.54
CA PHE A 98 -7.70 -0.84 -1.63
C PHE A 98 -6.32 -0.47 -1.07
N SER A 99 -5.50 0.23 -1.83
CA SER A 99 -4.22 0.75 -1.32
C SER A 99 -4.44 1.76 -0.19
N TRP A 100 -5.42 2.67 -0.33
CA TRP A 100 -5.80 3.63 0.71
C TRP A 100 -6.46 2.99 1.93
N LEU A 101 -7.25 1.93 1.76
CA LEU A 101 -7.72 1.10 2.88
C LEU A 101 -6.57 0.41 3.62
N GLY A 102 -5.55 -0.04 2.90
CA GLY A 102 -4.31 -0.57 3.49
C GLY A 102 -3.61 0.49 4.35
N ILE A 103 -3.48 1.72 3.85
CA ILE A 103 -2.92 2.86 4.61
C ILE A 103 -3.75 3.15 5.85
N ALA A 104 -5.09 3.13 5.75
CA ALA A 104 -5.98 3.28 6.91
C ALA A 104 -5.70 2.22 7.98
N CYS A 105 -5.47 0.98 7.57
CA CYS A 105 -5.13 -0.11 8.50
C CYS A 105 -3.77 0.11 9.16
N ALA A 106 -2.75 0.52 8.38
CA ALA A 106 -1.43 0.83 8.92
C ALA A 106 -1.49 1.98 9.93
N LEU A 107 -2.22 3.05 9.63
CA LEU A 107 -2.42 4.17 10.54
C LEU A 107 -3.29 3.79 11.75
N GLY A 108 -4.21 2.84 11.61
CA GLY A 108 -4.92 2.24 12.72
C GLY A 108 -3.99 1.51 13.69
N ILE A 109 -3.03 0.73 13.18
CA ILE A 109 -1.97 0.10 13.99
C ILE A 109 -1.17 1.18 14.72
N LEU A 110 -0.72 2.21 14.00
CA LEU A 110 0.02 3.32 14.60
C LEU A 110 -0.77 4.04 15.67
N GLY A 111 -2.05 4.32 15.43
CA GLY A 111 -2.94 4.98 16.38
C GLY A 111 -3.09 4.18 17.67
N ILE A 112 -3.22 2.85 17.58
CA ILE A 112 -3.28 1.97 18.75
C ILE A 112 -1.95 1.91 19.50
N LEU A 113 -0.81 1.90 18.78
CA LEU A 113 0.52 1.83 19.41
C LEU A 113 0.93 3.16 20.06
N LEU A 114 0.60 4.29 19.44
CA LEU A 114 0.86 5.64 19.97
C LEU A 114 -0.05 5.98 21.15
N PHE A 115 -1.30 5.58 21.03
CA PHE A 115 -2.33 5.84 22.02
C PHE A 115 -2.93 4.48 22.37
N PRO A 116 -2.39 3.76 23.37
CA PRO A 116 -3.00 2.50 23.82
C PRO A 116 -4.38 2.80 24.46
N PRO A 117 -5.40 1.95 24.27
CA PRO A 117 -6.64 2.06 25.03
C PRO A 117 -6.35 1.77 26.50
N ASP A 118 -6.83 2.63 27.40
CA ASP A 118 -6.74 2.40 28.84
C ASP A 118 -7.67 1.24 29.20
N ILE A 119 -7.14 0.03 29.19
CA ILE A 119 -7.76 -1.10 29.86
C ILE A 119 -7.39 -0.95 31.34
N THR A 120 -8.39 -0.94 32.21
CA THR A 120 -8.32 -0.90 33.67
C THR A 120 -7.55 -2.09 34.26
N GLU A 121 -6.26 -2.25 33.95
CA GLU A 121 -5.36 -3.16 34.65
C GLU A 121 -3.97 -2.52 34.79
N SER A 122 -3.57 -2.46 36.07
CA SER A 122 -2.32 -2.00 36.66
C SER A 122 -2.00 -0.48 36.66
N LYS A 123 -2.06 0.06 37.88
CA LYS A 123 -1.35 1.26 38.34
C LYS A 123 0.17 1.03 38.27
N GLU A 124 0.73 0.92 37.08
CA GLU A 124 2.15 1.22 36.89
C GLU A 124 2.24 2.58 36.22
N GLU A 125 3.00 3.47 36.86
CA GLU A 125 3.15 4.88 36.49
C GLU A 125 3.30 5.06 34.98
N PRO A 126 2.60 6.05 34.37
CA PRO A 126 2.74 6.33 32.96
C PRO A 126 4.18 6.74 32.68
N LYS A 127 4.99 5.83 32.14
CA LYS A 127 6.28 6.18 31.55
C LYS A 127 5.99 7.23 30.49
N LYS A 128 6.45 8.46 30.75
CA LYS A 128 6.36 9.64 29.90
C LYS A 128 6.92 9.34 28.51
N ILE A 129 6.07 8.87 27.59
CA ILE A 129 6.42 8.55 26.20
C ILE A 129 6.27 9.79 25.30
N LEU A 130 5.51 10.81 25.73
CA LEU A 130 5.46 12.13 25.09
C LEU A 130 5.90 13.20 26.09
N GLY A 131 6.91 13.99 25.71
CA GLY A 131 7.25 15.20 26.45
C GLY A 131 6.06 16.16 26.45
N ARG A 132 5.56 16.48 27.65
CA ARG A 132 4.87 17.73 27.99
C ARG A 132 3.65 18.17 27.17
N ILE A 133 2.90 17.24 26.57
CA ILE A 133 1.51 17.49 26.12
C ILE A 133 0.63 16.42 26.75
N THR A 134 -0.08 16.78 27.81
CA THR A 134 -1.12 15.92 28.39
C THR A 134 -2.35 16.00 27.49
N LEU A 135 -2.40 15.14 26.48
CA LEU A 135 -3.60 14.95 25.66
C LEU A 135 -4.71 14.36 26.52
N THR A 136 -5.89 14.97 26.51
CA THR A 136 -7.08 14.40 27.14
C THR A 136 -7.47 13.08 26.45
N GLU A 137 -8.12 12.17 27.17
CA GLU A 137 -8.50 10.85 26.62
C GLU A 137 -9.38 10.97 25.38
N ASP A 138 -10.32 11.92 25.38
CA ASP A 138 -11.16 12.22 24.22
C ASP A 138 -10.34 12.61 22.98
N LEU A 139 -9.24 13.34 23.20
CA LEU A 139 -8.37 13.83 22.13
C LEU A 139 -7.50 12.71 21.56
N LYS A 140 -7.05 11.77 22.42
CA LYS A 140 -6.37 10.54 21.97
C LYS A 140 -7.30 9.67 21.13
N LEU A 141 -8.55 9.51 21.54
CA LEU A 141 -9.56 8.75 20.80
C LEU A 141 -9.87 9.42 19.45
N LEU A 142 -10.03 10.75 19.45
CA LEU A 142 -10.23 11.53 18.24
C LEU A 142 -9.08 11.36 17.24
N PHE A 143 -7.82 11.44 17.68
CA PHE A 143 -6.68 11.22 16.78
C PHE A 143 -6.65 9.82 16.19
N ARG A 144 -6.96 8.77 16.97
CA ARG A 144 -7.06 7.39 16.45
C ARG A 144 -8.12 7.29 15.37
N LEU A 145 -9.30 7.88 15.60
CA LEU A 145 -10.39 7.88 14.63
C LEU A 145 -10.01 8.65 13.36
N LEU A 146 -9.41 9.84 13.50
CA LEU A 146 -8.97 10.64 12.35
C LEU A 146 -7.93 9.90 11.49
N PHE A 147 -6.96 9.24 12.12
CA PHE A 147 -5.94 8.45 11.41
C PHE A 147 -6.52 7.31 10.58
N ILE A 148 -7.66 6.75 10.97
CA ILE A 148 -8.33 5.68 10.22
C ILE A 148 -9.31 6.26 9.19
N ILE A 149 -10.12 7.23 9.60
CA ILE A 149 -11.22 7.77 8.78
C ILE A 149 -10.70 8.59 7.59
N ILE A 150 -9.66 9.42 7.77
CA ILE A 150 -9.17 10.28 6.70
C ILE A 150 -8.71 9.47 5.47
N PRO A 151 -7.82 8.46 5.60
CA PRO A 151 -7.44 7.62 4.46
C PRO A 151 -8.60 6.86 3.82
N ILE A 152 -9.61 6.44 4.61
CA ILE A 152 -10.81 5.80 4.08
C ILE A 152 -11.60 6.78 3.20
N ILE A 153 -11.81 8.01 3.68
CA ILE A 153 -12.49 9.06 2.91
C ILE A 153 -11.73 9.32 1.61
N ILE A 154 -10.39 9.44 1.66
CA ILE A 154 -9.56 9.63 0.46
C ILE A 154 -9.77 8.46 -0.51
N GLY A 155 -9.73 7.21 -0.04
CA GLY A 155 -10.00 6.03 -0.86
C GLY A 155 -11.39 6.07 -1.51
N ILE A 156 -12.43 6.42 -0.75
CA ILE A 156 -13.80 6.53 -1.27
C ILE A 156 -13.87 7.61 -2.35
N LEU A 157 -13.26 8.78 -2.12
CA LEU A 157 -13.23 9.87 -3.10
C LEU A 157 -12.63 9.44 -4.44
N VAL A 158 -11.62 8.56 -4.44
CA VAL A 158 -11.03 8.02 -5.68
C VAL A 158 -12.05 7.28 -6.55
N LEU A 159 -12.99 6.56 -5.94
CA LEU A 159 -14.01 5.82 -6.69
C LEU A 159 -15.01 6.76 -7.37
N PHE A 160 -15.31 7.91 -6.74
CA PHE A 160 -16.32 8.86 -7.21
C PHE A 160 -15.78 9.97 -8.11
N LEU A 161 -14.49 10.29 -8.03
CA LEU A 161 -13.88 11.34 -8.84
C LEU A 161 -13.86 10.96 -10.34
N PRO A 162 -14.06 11.92 -11.26
CA PRO A 162 -14.05 11.66 -12.70
C PRO A 162 -12.73 11.08 -13.21
N ASP A 163 -12.80 10.27 -14.27
CA ASP A 163 -11.63 9.63 -14.89
C ASP A 163 -10.61 10.63 -15.44
N ALA A 164 -11.06 11.84 -15.81
CA ALA A 164 -10.23 12.95 -16.27
C ALA A 164 -9.10 13.34 -15.30
N TYR A 165 -9.26 13.07 -14.00
CA TYR A 165 -8.24 13.36 -12.98
C TYR A 165 -7.19 12.25 -12.83
N PHE A 166 -7.47 11.05 -13.35
CA PHE A 166 -6.65 9.86 -13.12
C PHE A 166 -6.12 9.20 -14.39
N MET A 167 -6.63 9.52 -15.55
CA MET A 167 -6.21 8.89 -16.80
C MET A 167 -4.82 9.40 -17.22
N ASP A 168 -3.93 8.48 -17.59
CA ASP A 168 -2.59 8.83 -18.09
C ASP A 168 -2.69 9.50 -19.47
N PRO A 169 -1.90 10.56 -19.76
CA PRO A 169 -1.84 11.15 -21.09
C PRO A 169 -1.48 10.12 -22.17
N ASP A 170 -0.57 9.18 -21.87
CA ASP A 170 -0.17 8.12 -22.79
C ASP A 170 -1.36 7.21 -23.18
N ILE A 171 -2.26 6.91 -22.23
CA ILE A 171 -3.48 6.12 -22.48
C ILE A 171 -4.46 6.93 -23.33
N HIS A 172 -4.59 8.22 -23.05
CA HIS A 172 -5.45 9.12 -23.82
C HIS A 172 -5.00 9.20 -25.29
N GLU A 173 -3.71 9.35 -25.54
CA GLU A 173 -3.12 9.34 -26.88
C GLU A 173 -3.22 7.97 -27.55
N GLN A 174 -2.89 6.90 -26.83
CA GLN A 174 -2.86 5.54 -27.38
C GLN A 174 -4.24 5.01 -27.80
N TYR A 175 -5.30 5.41 -27.10
CA TYR A 175 -6.67 4.92 -27.34
C TYR A 175 -7.62 5.98 -27.90
N ASN A 176 -7.13 7.19 -28.18
CA ASN A 176 -7.88 8.32 -28.74
C ASN A 176 -9.18 8.60 -27.96
N SER A 177 -9.04 8.90 -26.67
CA SER A 177 -10.18 9.11 -25.79
C SER A 177 -10.77 10.52 -25.93
N ASN A 178 -12.10 10.64 -25.89
CA ASN A 178 -12.80 11.94 -25.93
C ASN A 178 -12.90 12.63 -24.56
N VAL A 179 -11.97 12.34 -23.64
CA VAL A 179 -12.01 12.87 -22.26
C VAL A 179 -11.08 14.06 -22.13
N ASP A 180 -11.60 15.22 -21.76
CA ASP A 180 -10.80 16.40 -21.45
C ASP A 180 -9.99 16.16 -20.16
N LEU A 181 -8.70 15.87 -20.33
CA LEU A 181 -7.82 15.55 -19.21
C LEU A 181 -7.52 16.78 -18.34
N VAL A 182 -7.52 16.58 -17.03
CA VAL A 182 -7.06 17.58 -16.07
C VAL A 182 -5.64 17.19 -15.64
N VAL A 183 -4.65 17.87 -16.23
CA VAL A 183 -3.22 17.61 -15.99
C VAL A 183 -2.54 18.81 -15.34
N ILE A 184 -1.49 18.55 -14.56
CA ILE A 184 -0.49 19.55 -14.19
C ILE A 184 0.69 19.36 -15.14
N THR A 185 1.15 20.47 -15.71
CA THR A 185 2.31 20.52 -16.59
C THR A 185 3.52 21.10 -15.85
N PHE A 186 4.62 20.36 -15.82
CA PHE A 186 5.93 20.83 -15.35
C PHE A 186 6.93 20.77 -16.50
N GLY A 187 7.11 21.90 -17.20
CA GLY A 187 7.90 21.91 -18.44
C GLY A 187 7.24 21.03 -19.51
N GLU A 188 7.97 20.04 -20.01
CA GLU A 188 7.48 19.09 -21.01
C GLU A 188 6.71 17.89 -20.40
N TRP A 189 6.75 17.73 -19.08
CA TRP A 189 6.09 16.61 -18.41
C TRP A 189 4.64 16.97 -18.07
N SER A 190 3.70 16.13 -18.51
CA SER A 190 2.28 16.22 -18.14
C SER A 190 1.91 15.05 -17.23
N TYR A 191 1.24 15.35 -16.11
CA TYR A 191 0.83 14.33 -15.15
C TYR A 191 -0.61 14.58 -14.64
N PRO A 192 -1.45 13.53 -14.49
CA PRO A 192 -2.83 13.71 -14.07
C PRO A 192 -2.93 14.27 -12.65
N VAL A 193 -3.75 15.31 -12.45
CA VAL A 193 -3.81 16.04 -11.16
C VAL A 193 -4.24 15.15 -10.00
N GLY A 194 -5.20 14.26 -10.23
CA GLY A 194 -5.65 13.33 -9.20
C GLY A 194 -4.54 12.37 -8.78
N ARG A 195 -3.80 11.81 -9.74
CA ARG A 195 -2.63 10.97 -9.44
C ARG A 195 -1.54 11.76 -8.72
N PHE A 196 -1.29 13.01 -9.11
CA PHE A 196 -0.31 13.88 -8.48
C PHE A 196 -0.61 14.06 -6.98
N ILE A 197 -1.83 14.51 -6.67
CA ILE A 197 -2.24 14.78 -5.29
C ILE A 197 -2.22 13.49 -4.47
N LEU A 198 -2.75 12.38 -5.01
CA LEU A 198 -2.81 11.12 -4.25
C LEU A 198 -1.43 10.51 -4.05
N ASN A 199 -0.66 10.31 -5.12
CA ASN A 199 0.55 9.49 -5.07
C ASN A 199 1.82 10.28 -4.72
N LEU A 200 1.90 11.57 -5.07
CA LEU A 200 3.09 12.38 -4.84
C LEU A 200 2.97 13.30 -3.62
N VAL A 201 1.76 13.67 -3.22
CA VAL A 201 1.53 14.54 -2.05
C VAL A 201 1.03 13.75 -0.85
N LEU A 202 -0.17 13.17 -0.95
CA LEU A 202 -0.83 12.56 0.20
C LEU A 202 -0.17 11.25 0.62
N LEU A 203 0.15 10.38 -0.34
CA LEU A 203 0.74 9.06 -0.08
C LEU A 203 2.04 9.16 0.76
N PRO A 204 3.06 9.98 0.40
CA PRO A 204 4.24 10.17 1.24
C PRO A 204 3.93 10.68 2.65
N ILE A 205 2.98 11.61 2.80
CA ILE A 205 2.60 12.17 4.12
C ILE A 205 2.10 11.07 5.05
N PHE A 206 1.18 10.23 4.56
CA PHE A 206 0.57 9.17 5.37
C PHE A 206 1.48 7.97 5.58
N ILE A 207 2.33 7.67 4.62
CA ILE A 207 3.17 6.48 4.66
C ILE A 207 4.48 6.72 5.39
N ALA A 208 5.12 7.88 5.21
CA ALA A 208 6.43 8.15 5.81
C ALA A 208 6.38 8.06 7.34
N ILE A 209 5.24 8.37 7.96
CA ILE A 209 5.10 8.33 9.41
C ILE A 209 5.25 6.90 9.99
N ILE A 210 4.91 5.86 9.23
CA ILE A 210 4.92 4.46 9.65
C ILE A 210 6.32 3.96 10.03
N PRO A 211 7.31 3.95 9.13
CA PRO A 211 8.63 3.45 9.44
C PRO A 211 9.31 4.24 10.56
N PHE A 212 9.21 5.57 10.54
CA PHE A 212 9.83 6.40 11.59
C PHE A 212 9.22 6.15 12.96
N LEU A 213 7.93 5.87 13.04
CA LEU A 213 7.32 5.51 14.31
C LEU A 213 7.86 4.18 14.84
N PHE A 214 7.94 3.14 14.00
CA PHE A 214 8.49 1.86 14.43
C PHE A 214 9.95 1.99 14.90
N LEU A 215 10.75 2.82 14.24
CA LEU A 215 12.11 3.14 14.68
C LEU A 215 12.12 3.90 16.01
N TYR A 216 11.20 4.84 16.21
CA TYR A 216 11.02 5.54 17.48
C TYR A 216 10.64 4.59 18.63
N LEU A 217 9.68 3.68 18.40
CA LEU A 217 9.28 2.65 19.36
C LEU A 217 10.45 1.70 19.66
N ALA A 218 11.23 1.33 18.65
CA ALA A 218 12.44 0.53 18.84
C ALA A 218 13.48 1.23 19.71
N TRP A 219 13.66 2.54 19.56
CA TRP A 219 14.54 3.33 20.42
C TRP A 219 14.07 3.31 21.89
N LYS A 220 12.77 3.44 22.12
CA LYS A 220 12.19 3.57 23.46
C LYS A 220 11.99 2.26 24.21
N THR A 221 12.05 1.12 23.53
CA THR A 221 11.79 -0.20 24.09
C THR A 221 13.06 -1.01 24.27
N PHE A 222 13.00 -2.10 25.04
CA PHE A 222 14.14 -2.95 25.36
C PHE A 222 13.87 -4.42 25.03
N GLY A 223 14.95 -5.20 24.92
CA GLY A 223 14.89 -6.64 24.71
C GLY A 223 14.31 -7.05 23.35
N VAL A 224 13.44 -8.06 23.37
CA VAL A 224 12.88 -8.68 22.17
C VAL A 224 11.96 -7.72 21.39
N LEU A 225 11.23 -6.84 22.10
CA LEU A 225 10.35 -5.83 21.50
C LEU A 225 11.14 -4.81 20.67
N ARG A 226 12.34 -4.38 21.13
CA ARG A 226 13.20 -3.48 20.36
C ARG A 226 13.60 -4.08 19.02
N LYS A 227 13.96 -5.37 19.00
CA LYS A 227 14.34 -6.07 17.76
C LYS A 227 13.15 -6.18 16.81
N SER A 228 11.97 -6.52 17.34
CA SER A 228 10.73 -6.59 16.56
C SER A 228 10.37 -5.24 15.93
N TYR A 229 10.35 -4.16 16.71
CA TYR A 229 10.03 -2.83 16.19
C TYR A 229 11.07 -2.31 15.19
N LEU A 230 12.36 -2.57 15.43
CA LEU A 230 13.42 -2.19 14.49
C LEU A 230 13.25 -2.91 13.15
N LEU A 231 13.00 -4.22 13.17
CA LEU A 231 12.78 -5.01 11.96
C LEU A 231 11.49 -4.62 11.25
N ASN A 232 10.42 -4.28 11.98
CA ASN A 232 9.20 -3.73 11.38
C ASN A 232 9.49 -2.38 10.68
N GLY A 233 10.19 -1.47 11.35
CA GLY A 233 10.54 -0.16 10.77
C GLY A 233 11.41 -0.27 9.52
N VAL A 234 12.47 -1.10 9.57
CA VAL A 234 13.33 -1.38 8.41
C VAL A 234 12.56 -2.09 7.30
N GLY A 235 11.72 -3.08 7.65
CA GLY A 235 10.85 -3.77 6.69
C GLY A 235 9.94 -2.80 5.94
N PHE A 236 9.24 -1.92 6.65
CA PHE A 236 8.40 -0.89 6.02
C PHE A 236 9.22 0.10 5.17
N LEU A 237 10.41 0.53 5.61
CA LEU A 237 11.28 1.37 4.78
C LEU A 237 11.63 0.71 3.45
N ILE A 238 12.09 -0.55 3.49
CA ILE A 238 12.46 -1.30 2.28
C ILE A 238 11.23 -1.53 1.40
N TYR A 239 10.08 -1.84 2.00
CA TYR A 239 8.82 -2.01 1.29
C TYR A 239 8.44 -0.75 0.48
N TYR A 240 8.45 0.41 1.14
CA TYR A 240 8.10 1.68 0.49
C TYR A 240 9.18 2.14 -0.49
N ALA A 241 10.46 1.90 -0.20
CA ALA A 241 11.53 2.13 -1.16
C ALA A 241 11.33 1.30 -2.44
N GLY A 242 11.02 0.01 -2.32
CA GLY A 242 10.68 -0.83 -3.47
C GLY A 242 9.51 -0.27 -4.27
N ARG A 243 8.43 0.15 -3.58
CA ARG A 243 7.27 0.79 -4.21
C ARG A 243 7.60 2.07 -4.99
N LEU A 244 8.47 2.93 -4.45
CA LEU A 244 8.90 4.17 -5.09
C LEU A 244 9.84 3.90 -6.28
N LEU A 245 10.78 2.97 -6.12
CA LEU A 245 11.72 2.58 -7.16
C LEU A 245 11.02 2.04 -8.41
N GLN A 246 9.85 1.41 -8.29
CA GLN A 246 9.06 1.01 -9.45
C GLN A 246 8.70 2.21 -10.35
N GLY A 247 8.18 3.30 -9.77
CA GLY A 247 7.84 4.51 -10.52
C GLY A 247 9.07 5.25 -11.05
N VAL A 248 10.18 5.23 -10.28
CA VAL A 248 11.45 5.82 -10.73
C VAL A 248 12.01 5.08 -11.94
N PHE A 249 12.02 3.75 -11.93
CA PHE A 249 12.54 2.96 -13.06
C PHE A 249 11.62 3.01 -14.28
N GLU A 250 10.33 3.24 -14.09
CA GLU A 250 9.39 3.54 -15.18
C GLU A 250 9.78 4.84 -15.90
N ILE A 251 10.08 5.92 -15.17
CA ILE A 251 10.52 7.20 -15.75
C ILE A 251 11.85 7.05 -16.50
N PHE A 252 12.79 6.26 -15.98
CA PHE A 252 14.08 6.03 -16.64
C PHE A 252 14.02 5.03 -17.81
N GLY A 253 12.87 4.40 -18.07
CA GLY A 253 12.71 3.40 -19.13
C GLY A 253 13.50 2.10 -18.89
N TRP A 254 13.92 1.82 -17.64
CA TRP A 254 14.71 0.65 -17.30
C TRP A 254 13.84 -0.58 -17.05
N LEU A 255 13.20 -1.07 -18.12
CA LEU A 255 12.22 -2.16 -18.10
C LEU A 255 12.72 -3.41 -17.33
N HIS A 256 13.95 -3.86 -17.59
CA HIS A 256 14.51 -5.05 -16.95
C HIS A 256 14.71 -4.87 -15.43
N VAL A 257 15.15 -3.69 -15.01
CA VAL A 257 15.41 -3.39 -13.59
C VAL A 257 14.09 -3.20 -12.85
N ARG A 258 13.11 -2.53 -13.49
CA ARG A 258 11.74 -2.36 -13.01
C ARG A 258 11.05 -3.70 -12.76
N ALA A 259 11.23 -4.66 -13.67
CA ALA A 259 10.59 -5.97 -13.57
C ALA A 259 11.09 -6.81 -12.37
N VAL A 260 12.36 -6.64 -11.97
CA VAL A 260 13.03 -7.52 -11.01
C VAL A 260 13.28 -6.86 -9.65
N ALA A 261 13.90 -5.68 -9.62
CA ALA A 261 14.42 -5.10 -8.39
C ALA A 261 13.31 -4.65 -7.41
N PRO A 262 12.28 -3.87 -7.82
CA PRO A 262 11.18 -3.49 -6.95
C PRO A 262 10.45 -4.69 -6.32
N PRO A 263 10.03 -5.73 -7.09
CA PRO A 263 9.38 -6.89 -6.49
C PRO A 263 10.26 -7.65 -5.49
N LEU A 264 11.56 -7.85 -5.79
CA LEU A 264 12.47 -8.53 -4.87
C LEU A 264 12.69 -7.75 -3.58
N LEU A 265 12.79 -6.41 -3.65
CA LEU A 265 12.85 -5.57 -2.45
C LEU A 265 11.59 -5.69 -1.61
N ILE A 266 10.41 -5.71 -2.25
CA ILE A 266 9.13 -5.89 -1.56
C ILE A 266 9.07 -7.28 -0.90
N LEU A 267 9.49 -8.34 -1.58
CA LEU A 267 9.53 -9.69 -1.01
C LEU A 267 10.49 -9.77 0.18
N GLY A 268 11.69 -9.20 0.06
CA GLY A 268 12.65 -9.10 1.15
C GLY A 268 12.10 -8.33 2.36
N ALA A 269 11.40 -7.22 2.10
CA ALA A 269 10.70 -6.47 3.15
C ALA A 269 9.63 -7.30 3.85
N LEU A 270 8.82 -8.04 3.10
CA LEU A 270 7.78 -8.88 3.68
C LEU A 270 8.35 -9.98 4.56
N LEU A 271 9.45 -10.62 4.15
CA LEU A 271 10.18 -11.58 4.97
C LEU A 271 10.65 -10.94 6.28
N LEU A 272 11.22 -9.73 6.22
CA LEU A 272 11.62 -9.00 7.43
C LEU A 272 10.44 -8.71 8.36
N LEU A 273 9.27 -8.34 7.81
CA LEU A 273 8.06 -8.13 8.60
C LEU A 273 7.60 -9.42 9.30
N VAL A 274 7.70 -10.59 8.64
CA VAL A 274 7.38 -11.88 9.28
C VAL A 274 8.33 -12.18 10.43
N ILE A 275 9.64 -12.04 10.18
CA ILE A 275 10.69 -12.29 11.18
C ILE A 275 10.51 -11.34 12.38
N ALA A 276 10.24 -10.07 12.11
CA ALA A 276 9.98 -9.06 13.12
C ALA A 276 8.86 -9.49 14.08
N ASN A 277 7.76 -9.98 13.52
CA ASN A 277 6.60 -10.37 14.30
C ASN A 277 6.81 -11.72 15.00
N ASN A 278 7.61 -12.64 14.45
CA ASN A 278 7.95 -13.91 15.13
C ASN A 278 8.71 -13.67 16.44
N TYR A 279 9.61 -12.69 16.51
CA TYR A 279 10.28 -12.34 17.76
C TYR A 279 9.30 -12.00 18.89
N GLU A 280 8.17 -11.38 18.61
CA GLU A 280 7.14 -11.08 19.61
C GLU A 280 6.45 -12.33 20.18
N GLN A 281 6.55 -13.50 19.51
CA GLN A 281 5.99 -14.78 20.00
C GLN A 281 6.84 -15.47 21.05
N LEU A 282 8.13 -15.14 21.14
CA LEU A 282 9.04 -15.77 22.10
C LEU A 282 8.89 -15.21 23.53
N LYS A 283 7.77 -14.53 23.80
CA LYS A 283 7.32 -14.07 25.12
C LYS A 283 6.28 -15.05 25.65
#